data_AF-A0A520D2D9-F1
#
_entry.id   AF-A0A520D2D9-F1
#
_cell.length_a   1.000
_cell.length_b   1.000
_cell.length_c   1.000
_cell.angle_alpha   90.00
_cell.angle_beta   90.00
_cell.angle_gamma   90.00
#
_symmetry.space_group_name_H-M   'P 1'
#
loop_
_entity.id
_entity.type
_entity.pdbx_description
1 polymer ?
#
loop_
_entity_poly.entity_id
_entity_poly.type
_entity_poly.pdbx_seq_one_letter_code
_entity_poly.pdbx_strand_id
1 'polypeptide(L)'
;MSQPLDFKRNVAMDLDLGLINSLKVNRNAADRRAASLANRRTVKKEYQAAWLVRAIECMDLTTLSGDDTPGRVERLCMKAMRPLRADLMAALGLETLSTGAVCVYHE
;
A
#
# COMPACT_ATOMS: atom_id res chain seq x y z
N MET A 1 23.54 -9.73 -20.53
CA MET A 1 24.60 -9.62 -19.50
C MET A 1 23.95 -9.30 -18.17
N SER A 2 23.84 -10.27 -17.27
CA SER A 2 23.28 -10.08 -15.93
C SER A 2 24.40 -9.58 -15.02
N GLN A 3 24.31 -8.34 -14.52
CA GLN A 3 25.16 -7.91 -13.41
C GLN A 3 24.72 -8.69 -12.16
N PRO A 4 25.64 -9.31 -11.40
CA PRO A 4 25.30 -9.79 -10.06
C PRO A 4 25.13 -8.55 -9.19
N LEU A 5 23.90 -8.33 -8.72
CA LEU A 5 23.63 -7.31 -7.72
C LEU A 5 24.24 -7.79 -6.40
N ASP A 6 25.42 -7.29 -6.07
CA ASP A 6 26.10 -7.50 -4.78
C ASP A 6 25.40 -6.68 -3.67
N PHE A 7 24.11 -6.95 -3.46
CA PHE A 7 23.39 -6.41 -2.32
C PHE A 7 23.64 -7.32 -1.13
N LYS A 8 24.53 -6.89 -0.24
CA LYS A 8 24.71 -7.52 1.07
C LYS A 8 23.36 -7.56 1.79
N ARG A 9 22.81 -8.75 1.97
CA ARG A 9 21.57 -8.95 2.73
C ARG A 9 21.75 -8.42 4.16
N ASN A 10 20.69 -7.84 4.71
CA ASN A 10 20.70 -7.46 6.12
C ASN A 10 20.91 -8.71 6.98
N VAL A 11 21.82 -8.64 7.95
CA VAL A 11 22.12 -9.76 8.84
C VAL A 11 21.03 -9.82 9.90
N ALA A 12 20.42 -10.99 10.08
CA ALA A 12 19.44 -11.17 11.14
C ALA A 12 20.09 -10.95 12.51
N MET A 13 19.35 -10.32 13.43
CA MET A 13 19.74 -10.19 14.82
C MET A 13 18.56 -10.61 15.70
N ASP A 14 18.86 -11.05 16.92
CA ASP A 14 17.84 -11.36 17.90
C ASP A 14 17.04 -10.09 18.27
N LEU A 15 15.79 -10.30 18.70
CA LEU A 15 14.93 -9.22 19.16
C LEU A 15 15.55 -8.54 20.39
N ASP A 16 15.98 -7.29 20.21
CA ASP A 16 16.45 -6.44 21.31
C ASP A 16 15.40 -5.37 21.64
N LEU A 17 14.65 -5.60 22.72
CA LEU A 17 13.66 -4.66 23.22
C LEU A 17 14.31 -3.36 23.75
N GLY A 18 15.58 -3.39 24.15
CA GLY A 18 16.34 -2.21 24.56
C GLY A 18 16.44 -1.20 23.43
N LEU A 19 16.73 -1.66 22.21
CA LEU A 19 16.72 -0.80 21.01
C LEU A 19 15.35 -0.16 20.81
N ILE A 20 14.27 -0.94 20.81
CA ILE A 20 12.90 -0.44 20.63
C ILE A 20 12.51 0.58 21.71
N ASN A 21 12.76 0.26 22.98
CA ASN A 21 12.42 1.11 24.11
C ASN A 21 13.25 2.40 24.17
N SER A 22 14.46 2.39 23.59
CA SER A 22 15.32 3.56 23.49
C SER A 22 14.87 4.54 22.39
N LEU A 23 14.04 4.10 21.43
CA LEU A 23 13.54 4.95 20.36
C LEU A 23 12.71 6.11 20.93
N LYS A 24 13.10 7.33 20.60
CA LYS A 24 12.34 8.54 20.91
C LYS A 24 11.85 9.16 19.61
N VAL A 25 10.53 9.30 19.47
CA VAL A 25 9.91 9.99 18.35
C VAL A 25 9.47 11.37 18.83
N ASN A 26 9.89 12.42 18.11
CA ASN A 26 9.34 13.75 18.34
C ASN A 26 7.93 13.83 17.75
N ARG A 27 6.93 13.57 18.59
CA ARG A 27 5.51 13.56 18.22
C ARG A 27 5.09 14.86 17.52
N ASN A 28 5.42 16.01 18.09
CA ASN A 28 5.03 17.31 17.51
C ASN A 28 5.63 17.54 16.11
N ALA A 29 6.87 17.09 15.88
CA ALA A 29 7.50 17.19 14.57
C ALA A 29 6.87 16.20 13.56
N ALA A 30 6.58 14.98 14.01
CA ALA A 30 5.91 13.95 13.20
C ALA A 30 4.50 14.42 12.78
N ASP A 31 3.69 14.89 13.74
CA ASP A 31 2.33 15.38 13.52
C ASP A 31 2.32 16.57 12.55
N ARG A 32 3.21 17.55 12.75
CA ARG A 32 3.36 18.70 11.86
C ARG A 32 3.77 18.27 10.45
N ARG A 33 4.68 17.30 10.33
CA ARG A 33 5.12 16.79 9.03
C ARG A 33 3.97 16.07 8.33
N ALA A 34 3.28 15.16 9.01
CA ALA A 34 2.11 14.44 8.50
C ALA A 34 1.03 15.39 8.01
N ALA A 35 0.63 16.37 8.83
CA ALA A 35 -0.35 17.39 8.45
C ALA A 35 0.07 18.17 7.20
N SER A 36 1.37 18.45 7.04
CA SER A 36 1.86 19.17 5.87
C SER A 36 1.92 18.33 4.59
N LEU A 37 1.93 16.99 4.66
CA LEU A 37 2.03 16.13 3.48
C LEU A 37 0.83 16.33 2.54
N ALA A 38 -0.38 16.45 3.09
CA ALA A 38 -1.60 16.69 2.31
C ALA A 38 -1.54 18.00 1.49
N ASN A 39 -0.79 19.00 1.97
CA ASN A 39 -0.75 20.34 1.37
C ASN A 39 0.44 20.58 0.44
N ARG A 40 1.48 19.74 0.47
CA ARG A 40 2.76 20.01 -0.21
C ARG A 40 2.76 19.65 -1.70
N ARG A 41 1.85 18.78 -2.16
CA ARG A 41 1.86 18.23 -3.53
C ARG A 41 0.44 17.95 -4.01
N THR A 42 -0.35 19.00 -4.17
CA THR A 42 -1.70 18.86 -4.70
C THR A 42 -1.65 18.35 -6.14
N VAL A 43 -2.31 17.22 -6.37
CA VAL A 43 -2.58 16.75 -7.71
C VAL A 43 -3.62 17.69 -8.32
N LYS A 44 -3.26 18.34 -9.44
CA LYS A 44 -4.15 19.27 -10.16
C LYS A 44 -5.31 18.50 -10.80
N LYS A 45 -6.47 19.15 -10.92
CA LYS A 45 -7.77 18.57 -11.27
C LYS A 45 -7.71 17.41 -12.28
N GLU A 46 -7.23 17.66 -13.49
CA GLU A 46 -7.17 16.63 -14.56
C GLU A 46 -6.31 15.41 -14.21
N TYR A 47 -5.32 15.56 -13.34
CA TYR A 47 -4.44 14.48 -12.91
C TYR A 47 -4.98 13.75 -11.67
N GLN A 48 -5.97 14.28 -10.96
CA GLN A 48 -6.46 13.66 -9.70
C GLN A 48 -6.99 12.25 -9.96
N ALA A 49 -7.81 12.10 -11.00
CA ALA A 49 -8.32 10.80 -11.39
C ALA A 49 -7.18 9.83 -11.76
N ALA A 50 -6.22 10.28 -12.56
CA ALA A 50 -5.07 9.46 -12.96
C ALA A 50 -4.22 9.00 -11.76
N TRP A 51 -4.00 9.87 -10.77
CA TRP A 51 -3.27 9.51 -9.56
C TRP A 51 -4.06 8.62 -8.60
N LEU A 52 -5.38 8.77 -8.52
CA LEU A 52 -6.22 7.84 -7.77
C LEU A 52 -6.23 6.44 -8.41
N VAL A 53 -6.26 6.37 -9.74
CA VAL A 53 -6.10 5.10 -10.47
C VAL A 53 -4.74 4.49 -10.18
N ARG A 54 -3.67 5.27 -10.26
CA ARG A 54 -2.32 4.82 -9.88
C ARG A 54 -2.24 4.38 -8.42
N ALA A 55 -2.93 5.05 -7.52
CA ALA A 55 -2.96 4.67 -6.11
C ALA A 55 -3.59 3.28 -5.94
N ILE A 56 -4.67 2.96 -6.66
CA ILE A 56 -5.28 1.63 -6.66
C ILE A 56 -4.26 0.55 -7.07
N GLU A 57 -3.49 0.79 -8.14
CA GLU A 57 -2.43 -0.13 -8.60
C GLU A 57 -1.31 -0.36 -7.57
N CYS A 58 -1.16 0.56 -6.61
CA CYS A 58 -0.19 0.47 -5.52
C CYS A 58 -0.82 0.01 -4.19
N MET A 59 -2.11 -0.32 -4.15
CA MET A 59 -2.77 -0.79 -2.93
C MET A 59 -2.57 -2.28 -2.75
N ASP A 60 -2.16 -2.67 -1.55
CA ASP A 60 -2.21 -4.06 -1.10
C ASP A 60 -3.48 -4.25 -0.29
N LEU A 61 -4.37 -5.13 -0.76
CA LEU A 61 -5.58 -5.47 -0.04
C LEU A 61 -5.27 -6.54 1.00
N THR A 62 -5.70 -6.35 2.24
CA THR A 62 -5.51 -7.32 3.32
C THR A 62 -6.76 -7.38 4.19
N THR A 63 -6.99 -8.51 4.86
CA THR A 63 -7.96 -8.54 5.96
C THR A 63 -7.28 -7.89 7.16
N LEU A 64 -7.81 -6.73 7.60
CA LEU A 64 -7.30 -6.07 8.80
C LEU A 64 -7.34 -7.06 9.98
N SER A 65 -6.31 -7.02 10.83
CA SER A 65 -6.12 -7.90 11.99
C SER A 65 -5.84 -9.39 11.73
N GLY A 66 -5.59 -9.80 10.48
CA GLY A 66 -5.25 -11.20 10.17
C GLY A 66 -6.44 -12.16 10.31
N ASP A 67 -7.66 -11.65 10.30
CA ASP A 67 -8.89 -12.44 10.34
C ASP A 67 -9.19 -13.10 8.97
N ASP A 68 -8.23 -13.81 8.41
CA ASP A 68 -8.41 -14.51 7.15
C ASP A 68 -9.35 -15.71 7.33
N THR A 69 -10.41 -15.72 6.53
CA THR A 69 -11.28 -16.89 6.36
C THR A 69 -11.47 -17.10 4.86
N PRO A 70 -11.73 -18.33 4.38
CA PRO A 70 -11.89 -18.59 2.95
C PRO A 70 -12.85 -17.60 2.26
N GLY A 71 -14.00 -17.32 2.87
CA GLY A 71 -14.99 -16.38 2.32
C GLY A 71 -14.55 -14.91 2.35
N ARG A 72 -13.78 -14.47 3.37
CA ARG A 72 -13.23 -13.10 3.41
C ARG A 72 -12.15 -12.92 2.35
N VAL A 73 -11.25 -13.90 2.21
CA VAL A 73 -10.19 -13.91 1.20
C VAL A 73 -10.79 -13.93 -0.21
N GLU A 74 -11.80 -14.77 -0.46
CA GLU A 74 -12.50 -14.80 -1.75
C GLU A 74 -13.09 -13.44 -2.10
N ARG A 75 -13.81 -12.80 -1.17
CA ARG A 75 -14.36 -11.46 -1.37
C ARG A 75 -13.27 -10.40 -1.61
N LEU A 76 -12.13 -10.52 -0.93
CA LEU A 76 -10.99 -9.63 -1.09
C LEU A 76 -10.36 -9.78 -2.48
N CYS A 77 -10.16 -11.01 -2.95
CA CYS A 77 -9.72 -11.31 -4.32
C CYS A 77 -10.71 -10.78 -5.36
N MET A 78 -12.02 -10.93 -5.14
CA MET A 78 -13.04 -10.35 -6.01
C MET A 78 -12.94 -8.82 -6.09
N LYS A 79 -12.63 -8.16 -4.97
CA LYS A 79 -12.38 -6.71 -4.94
C LYS A 79 -11.08 -6.33 -5.64
N ALA A 80 -10.02 -7.13 -5.50
CA ALA A 80 -8.74 -6.93 -6.18
C ALA A 80 -8.87 -7.03 -7.71
N MET A 81 -9.70 -7.97 -8.19
CA MET A 81 -9.99 -8.17 -9.62
C MET A 81 -10.90 -7.08 -10.21
N ARG A 82 -11.75 -6.47 -9.38
CA ARG A 82 -12.68 -5.38 -9.78
C ARG A 82 -12.57 -4.21 -8.80
N PRO A 83 -11.42 -3.52 -8.76
CA PRO A 83 -11.16 -2.52 -7.73
C PRO A 83 -11.98 -1.24 -7.95
N LEU A 84 -12.33 -0.96 -9.21
CA LEU A 84 -13.14 0.18 -9.62
C LEU A 84 -14.43 -0.30 -10.32
N ARG A 85 -15.52 0.46 -10.18
CA ARG A 85 -16.79 0.16 -10.84
C ARG A 85 -16.66 0.31 -12.36
N ALA A 86 -17.41 -0.49 -13.11
CA ALA A 86 -17.35 -0.52 -14.57
C ALA A 86 -17.71 0.83 -15.24
N ASP A 87 -18.67 1.57 -14.68
CA ASP A 87 -19.05 2.90 -15.18
C ASP A 87 -17.90 3.92 -15.04
N LEU A 88 -17.14 3.84 -13.95
CA LEU A 88 -15.96 4.68 -13.74
C LEU A 88 -14.78 4.25 -14.62
N MET A 89 -14.58 2.94 -14.83
CA MET A 89 -13.60 2.44 -15.80
C MET A 89 -13.87 3.00 -17.20
N ALA A 90 -15.13 2.96 -17.65
CA ALA A 90 -15.55 3.49 -18.94
C ALA A 90 -15.39 5.02 -19.01
N ALA A 91 -15.83 5.75 -17.97
CA ALA A 91 -15.71 7.21 -17.92
C ALA A 91 -14.25 7.70 -17.91
N LEU A 92 -13.32 6.87 -17.43
CA LEU A 92 -11.88 7.16 -17.39
C LEU A 92 -11.10 6.55 -18.56
N GLY A 93 -11.76 5.82 -19.48
CA GLY A 93 -11.11 5.17 -20.62
C GLY A 93 -10.14 4.05 -20.23
N LEU A 94 -10.42 3.34 -19.13
CA LEU A 94 -9.59 2.24 -18.63
C LEU A 94 -10.15 0.89 -19.10
N GLU A 95 -9.29 0.04 -19.64
CA GLU A 95 -9.67 -1.33 -20.05
C GLU A 95 -9.48 -2.33 -18.90
N THR A 96 -8.37 -2.22 -18.16
CA THR A 96 -8.01 -3.11 -17.06
C THR A 96 -7.46 -2.33 -15.88
N LEU A 97 -7.77 -2.78 -14.66
CA LEU A 97 -7.22 -2.22 -13.43
C LEU A 97 -7.17 -3.31 -12.37
N SER A 98 -6.02 -3.49 -11.72
CA SER A 98 -5.83 -4.39 -10.59
C SER A 98 -5.23 -3.63 -9.41
N THR A 99 -5.31 -4.22 -8.23
CA THR A 99 -4.53 -3.78 -7.07
C THR A 99 -3.09 -4.29 -7.16
N GLY A 100 -2.21 -3.78 -6.29
CA GLY A 100 -0.80 -4.18 -6.23
C GLY A 100 -0.63 -5.61 -5.72
N ALA A 101 -1.36 -5.95 -4.65
CA ALA A 101 -1.39 -7.30 -4.10
C ALA A 101 -2.69 -7.62 -3.34
N VAL A 102 -2.83 -8.90 -3.01
CA VAL A 102 -3.70 -9.37 -1.93
C VAL A 102 -2.81 -10.07 -0.92
N CYS A 103 -2.70 -9.51 0.28
CA CYS A 103 -1.90 -10.04 1.37
C CYS A 103 -2.77 -10.89 2.26
N VAL A 104 -2.44 -12.18 2.29
CA VAL A 104 -3.05 -13.19 3.17
C VAL A 104 -2.02 -13.66 4.17
N TYR A 105 -2.49 -14.00 5.37
CA TYR A 105 -1.70 -14.61 6.41
C TYR A 105 -1.96 -16.11 6.39
N HIS A 106 -0.88 -16.88 6.50
CA HIS A 106 -1.00 -18.28 6.88
C HIS A 106 -1.25 -18.32 8.38
N GLU A 107 -2.10 -19.23 8.85
CA GLU A 107 -2.02 -19.65 10.25
C GLU A 107 -0.64 -20.26 10.53
#